data_AF-K9W0F6-F1
#
_entry.id   AF-K9W0F6-F1
#
_cell.length_a   1.000
_cell.length_b   1.000
_cell.length_c   1.000
_cell.angle_alpha   90.00
_cell.angle_beta   90.00
_cell.angle_gamma   90.00
#
_symmetry.space_group_name_H-M   'P 1'
#
loop_
_entity.id
_entity.type
_entity.pdbx_description
1 polymer ?
#
loop_
_entity_poly.entity_id
_entity_poly.type
_entity_poly.pdbx_seq_one_letter_code
_entity_poly.pdbx_strand_id
1 'polypeptide(L)' 'MKTAISLPDAIFEEADAVAKRLGMSRSELYTEALKVYLQRYNREQILFKLNEVYPQESSKLDPVMSKMQFMSLQREDW' A
#
# COMPACT_ATOMS: atom_id res chain seq x y z
N MET A 1 -13.70 14.13 8.09
CA MET A 1 -13.99 14.04 9.54
C MET A 1 -12.94 14.80 10.33
N LYS A 2 -13.25 15.34 11.51
CA LYS A 2 -12.27 15.92 12.44
C LYS A 2 -12.22 15.06 13.70
N THR A 3 -11.02 14.69 14.11
CA THR A 3 -10.77 13.85 15.30
C THR A 3 -9.55 14.42 16.02
N ALA A 4 -9.62 14.53 17.34
CA ALA A 4 -8.46 14.89 18.16
C ALA A 4 -7.69 13.61 18.52
N ILE A 5 -6.37 13.65 18.38
CA ILE A 5 -5.48 12.54 18.72
C ILE A 5 -4.46 13.04 19.76
N SER A 6 -4.15 12.20 20.75
CA SER A 6 -3.07 12.47 21.69
C SER A 6 -1.74 12.01 21.09
N LEU A 7 -0.72 12.86 21.13
CA LEU A 7 0.62 12.58 20.63
C LEU A 7 1.63 12.96 21.72
N PRO A 8 2.75 12.22 21.88
CA PRO A 8 3.86 12.68 22.69
C PRO A 8 4.42 14.00 22.15
N ASP A 9 4.79 14.93 23.04
CA ASP A 9 5.25 16.27 22.66
C ASP A 9 6.42 16.24 21.68
N ALA A 10 7.39 15.35 21.90
CA ALA A 10 8.55 15.21 21.01
C ALA A 10 8.14 14.91 19.55
N ILE A 11 7.16 14.02 19.37
CA ILE A 11 6.66 13.64 18.04
C ILE A 11 5.89 14.81 17.40
N PHE A 12 5.12 15.53 18.19
CA PHE A 12 4.37 16.69 17.72
C PHE A 12 5.32 17.80 17.23
N GLU A 13 6.36 18.13 17.99
CA GLU A 13 7.33 19.16 17.65
C GLU A 13 8.10 18.81 16.38
N GLU A 14 8.55 17.56 16.25
CA GLU A 14 9.22 17.08 15.04
C GLU A 14 8.31 17.15 13.82
N ALA A 15 7.05 16.71 13.95
CA ALA A 15 6.07 16.78 12.87
C ALA A 15 5.76 18.23 12.46
N ASP A 16 5.64 19.16 13.41
CA ASP A 16 5.39 20.58 13.13
C ASP A 16 6.58 21.22 12.39
N ALA A 17 7.81 20.90 12.80
CA ALA A 17 9.01 21.36 12.13
C ALA A 17 9.10 20.85 10.68
N VAL A 18 8.75 19.58 10.46
CA VAL A 18 8.70 18.99 9.11
C VAL A 18 7.61 19.65 8.26
N ALA A 19 6.40 19.83 8.81
CA ALA A 19 5.30 20.47 8.10
C ALA A 19 5.68 21.88 7.63
N LYS A 20 6.27 22.68 8.53
CA LYS A 20 6.78 24.02 8.21
C LYS A 20 7.82 24.00 7.11
N ARG A 21 8.82 23.10 7.20
CA ARG A 21 9.88 22.98 6.18
C ARG A 21 9.32 22.61 4.81
N LEU A 22 8.26 21.81 4.77
CA LEU A 22 7.60 21.38 3.53
C LEU A 22 6.52 22.35 3.04
N GLY A 23 6.24 23.45 3.77
CA GLY A 23 5.16 24.38 3.44
C GLY A 23 3.76 23.75 3.55
N MET A 24 3.61 22.70 4.35
CA MET A 24 2.36 21.98 4.56
C MET A 24 1.69 22.40 5.85
N SER A 25 0.37 22.30 5.91
CA SER A 25 -0.33 22.33 7.19
C SER A 25 -0.08 21.04 7.97
N ARG A 26 -0.17 21.11 9.31
CA ARG A 26 -0.08 19.92 10.18
C ARG A 26 -1.07 18.82 9.77
N SER A 27 -2.32 19.20 9.48
CA SER A 27 -3.37 18.26 9.07
C SER A 27 -3.04 17.55 7.77
N GLU A 28 -2.44 18.25 6.80
CA GLU A 28 -1.99 17.64 5.54
C GLU A 28 -0.86 16.65 5.79
N LEU A 29 0.16 17.03 6.56
CA LEU A 29 1.27 16.13 6.90
C LEU A 29 0.77 14.81 7.53
N TYR A 30 -0.09 14.89 8.54
CA TYR A 30 -0.65 13.70 9.19
C TYR A 30 -1.52 12.88 8.24
N THR A 31 -2.29 13.53 7.37
CA THR A 31 -3.12 12.84 6.38
C THR A 31 -2.28 12.04 5.39
N GLU A 32 -1.21 12.64 4.85
CA GLU A 32 -0.31 11.96 3.92
C GLU A 32 0.46 10.82 4.61
N ALA A 33 0.94 11.03 5.83
CA ALA A 33 1.58 9.98 6.62
C ALA A 33 0.64 8.78 6.84
N LEU A 34 -0.62 9.03 7.21
CA LEU A 34 -1.62 7.98 7.38
C LEU A 34 -1.94 7.26 6.06
N LYS A 35 -2.04 7.97 4.93
CA LYS A 35 -2.25 7.31 3.62
C LYS A 35 -1.13 6.33 3.31
N VAL A 36 0.12 6.75 3.44
CA VAL A 36 1.29 5.90 3.19
C VAL A 36 1.30 4.71 4.14
N TYR A 37 1.03 4.94 5.42
CA TYR A 37 0.98 3.88 6.42
C TYR A 37 -0.12 2.86 6.10
N LEU A 38 -1.35 3.31 5.83
CA LEU A 38 -2.48 2.44 5.52
C LEU A 38 -2.31 1.69 4.19
N GLN A 39 -1.71 2.30 3.17
CA GLN A 39 -1.39 1.63 1.91
C GLN A 39 -0.46 0.42 2.13
N ARG A 40 0.48 0.52 3.06
CA ARG A 40 1.36 -0.61 3.41
C ARG A 40 0.57 -1.82 3.89
N TYR A 41 -0.44 -1.61 4.73
CA TYR A 41 -1.32 -2.67 5.24
C TYR A 41 -2.40 -3.11 4.25
N ASN A 42 -2.73 -2.29 3.26
CA ASN A 42 -3.68 -2.66 2.22
C ASN A 42 -3.16 -3.84 1.36
N ARG A 43 -1.84 -4.00 1.18
CA ARG A 43 -1.29 -5.18 0.48
C ARG A 43 -1.66 -6.49 1.19
N GLU A 44 -1.59 -6.51 2.53
CA GLU A 44 -2.00 -7.67 3.33
C GLU A 44 -3.51 -7.89 3.26
N GLN A 45 -4.31 -6.82 3.24
CA GLN A 45 -5.76 -6.93 3.04
C GLN A 45 -6.14 -7.46 1.65
N ILE A 46 -5.43 -7.06 0.60
CA ILE A 46 -5.66 -7.58 -0.76
C ILE A 46 -5.37 -9.09 -0.78
N LEU A 47 -4.23 -9.52 -0.24
CA LEU A 47 -3.91 -10.94 -0.14
C LEU A 47 -4.96 -11.71 0.67
N PHE A 48 -5.38 -11.16 1.81
CA PHE A 48 -6.43 -11.76 2.64
C PHE A 48 -7.73 -11.95 1.85
N LYS A 49 -8.20 -10.91 1.16
CA LYS A 49 -9.40 -10.96 0.32
C LYS A 49 -9.27 -11.97 -0.83
N LEU A 50 -8.11 -12.04 -1.47
CA LEU A 50 -7.87 -13.04 -2.53
C LEU A 50 -7.90 -14.47 -1.96
N ASN A 51 -7.36 -14.68 -0.75
CA ASN A 51 -7.43 -15.97 -0.06
C ASN A 51 -8.86 -16.35 0.37
N GLU A 52 -9.78 -15.40 0.52
CA GLU A 52 -11.20 -15.69 0.73
C GLU A 52 -11.90 -16.16 -0.56
N VAL A 53 -11.46 -15.67 -1.72
CA VAL A 53 -12.09 -15.95 -3.03
C VAL A 53 -11.57 -17.24 -3.66
N TYR A 54 -10.25 -17.42 -3.70
CA TYR A 54 -9.63 -18.53 -4.43
C TYR A 54 -9.81 -19.97 -3.88
N PRO A 55 -10.39 -20.21 -2.69
CA PRO A 55 -10.89 -21.52 -2.32
C PRO A 55 -12.11 -21.96 -3.13
N GLN A 56 -12.91 -21.01 -3.63
CA GLN A 56 -14.13 -21.26 -4.40
C GLN A 56 -13.92 -21.05 -5.90
N GLU A 57 -13.05 -20.11 -6.26
CA GLU A 57 -12.73 -19.76 -7.64
C GLU A 57 -11.30 -20.18 -8.00
N SER A 58 -11.09 -20.80 -9.16
CA SER A 58 -9.73 -21.16 -9.59
C SER A 58 -8.94 -19.92 -10.02
N SER A 59 -7.75 -19.71 -9.44
CA SER A 59 -6.79 -18.69 -9.88
C SER A 59 -5.95 -19.11 -11.09
N LYS A 60 -6.10 -20.34 -11.59
CA LYS A 60 -5.32 -20.86 -12.72
C LYS A 60 -5.71 -20.14 -14.02
N LEU A 61 -4.69 -19.68 -14.75
CA LEU A 61 -4.86 -19.21 -16.13
C LEU A 61 -5.22 -20.38 -17.05
N ASP A 62 -5.93 -20.06 -18.15
CA ASP A 62 -6.13 -21.02 -19.23
C ASP A 62 -4.75 -21.56 -19.70
N PRO A 63 -4.59 -22.89 -19.87
CA PRO A 63 -3.31 -23.49 -20.21
C PRO A 63 -2.70 -22.98 -21.53
N VAL A 64 -3.53 -22.64 -22.52
CA VAL A 64 -3.07 -22.13 -23.81
C VAL A 64 -2.58 -20.69 -23.65
N MET A 65 -3.34 -19.85 -22.95
CA MET A 65 -2.92 -18.49 -22.60
C MET A 65 -1.62 -18.46 -21.80
N SER A 66 -1.51 -19.29 -20.76
CA SER A 66 -0.30 -19.39 -19.92
C SER A 66 0.93 -19.77 -20.75
N LYS A 67 0.78 -20.73 -21.67
CA LYS A 67 1.85 -21.12 -22.60
C LYS A 67 2.24 -20.00 -23.55
N MET A 68 1.26 -19.30 -24.15
CA MET A 68 1.53 -18.17 -25.05
C MET A 68 2.26 -17.03 -24.32
N GLN A 69 1.87 -16.71 -23.09
CA GLN A 69 2.54 -15.70 -22.27
C GLN A 69 3.97 -16.12 -21.93
N PHE A 70 4.20 -17.39 -21.58
CA PHE A 70 5.55 -17.87 -21.30
C PHE A 70 6.46 -17.79 -22.54
N MET A 71 5.91 -18.04 -23.73
CA MET A 71 6.63 -17.93 -25.00
C MET A 71 6.97 -16.49 -25.42
N SER A 72 6.33 -15.47 -24.83
CA SER A 72 6.64 -14.06 -25.14
C SER A 72 7.79 -13.49 -24.30
N LEU A 73 8.20 -14.19 -23.25
CA LEU A 73 9.37 -13.84 -22.47
C LEU A 73 10.64 -14.11 -23.29
N GLN A 74 11.60 -13.19 -23.24
CA GLN A 74 12.91 -13.46 -23.83
C GLN A 74 13.58 -14.60 -23.06
N ARG A 75 14.26 -15.49 -23.78
CA ARG A 75 15.15 -16.47 -23.13
C ARG A 75 16.30 -15.70 -22.51
N GLU A 76 16.32 -15.67 -21.19
CA GLU A 76 17.47 -15.21 -20.42
C GLU A 76 18.36 -16.42 -20.14
N ASP A 77 19.65 -16.30 -20.47
CA ASP A 77 20.69 -17.26 -20.11
C ASP A 77 21.05 -17.05 -18.63
N TRP A 78 20.22 -17.53 -17.72
CA TRP A 78 20.55 -17.59 -16.29
C TRP A 78 21.00 -18.99 -15.88
#